data_AF-A0ABD5W6Q9-F1
#
_entry.id   AF-A0ABD5W6Q9-F1
#
_cell.length_a   1.000
_cell.length_b   1.000
_cell.length_c   1.000
_cell.angle_alpha   90.00
_cell.angle_beta   90.00
_cell.angle_gamma   90.00
#
_symmetry.space_group_name_H-M   'P 1'
#
loop_
_entity.id
_entity.type
_entity.pdbx_description
1 polymer ?
#
loop_
_entity_poly.entity_id
_entity_poly.type
_entity_poly.pdbx_seq_one_letter_code
_entity_poly.pdbx_strand_id
1 'polypeptide(L)' 'LARDHDVRPLIKHREFSSLHKAWNARLDTDLYHQRNMNETVNAAIKQKFGAFVRSRVWWKQFRELVIKCVVHNIEREIF' A
#
# COMPACT_ATOMS: atom_id res chain seq x y z
N LEU A 1 9.79 14.28 -8.66
CA LEU A 1 9.95 12.81 -8.54
C LEU A 1 8.82 12.03 -9.22
N ALA A 2 7.57 11.96 -8.73
CA ALA A 2 6.53 11.18 -9.43
C ALA A 2 6.05 11.85 -10.74
N ARG A 3 5.79 13.16 -10.72
CA ARG A 3 5.38 13.92 -11.90
C ARG A 3 6.47 14.01 -12.97
N ASP A 4 7.73 14.00 -12.57
CA ASP A 4 8.90 14.02 -13.46
C ASP A 4 9.01 12.71 -14.26
N HIS A 5 8.38 11.63 -13.77
CA HIS A 5 8.26 10.35 -14.45
C HIS A 5 6.89 10.15 -15.12
N ASP A 6 6.09 11.21 -15.27
CA ASP A 6 4.71 11.16 -15.77
C ASP A 6 3.79 10.21 -14.97
N VAL A 7 4.16 9.90 -13.73
CA VAL A 7 3.37 9.05 -12.84
C VAL A 7 2.42 9.92 -12.05
N ARG A 8 1.11 9.69 -12.25
CA ARG A 8 0.07 10.33 -11.47
C ARG A 8 -0.22 9.52 -10.19
N PRO A 9 0.08 10.07 -8.99
CA PRO A 9 -0.20 9.36 -7.75
C PRO A 9 -1.71 9.25 -7.49
N LEU A 10 -2.19 8.04 -7.22
CA LEU A 10 -3.58 7.75 -6.82
C LEU A 10 -3.76 7.89 -5.30
N ILE A 11 -3.38 9.03 -4.75
CA ILE A 11 -3.50 9.33 -3.33
C ILE A 11 -4.32 10.60 -3.18
N LYS A 12 -5.42 10.53 -2.43
CA LYS A 12 -6.25 11.70 -2.14
C LYS A 12 -5.46 12.71 -1.31
N HIS A 13 -5.55 13.96 -1.70
CA HIS A 13 -5.09 15.08 -0.88
C HIS A 13 -6.05 15.30 0.28
N ARG A 14 -5.51 15.64 1.45
CA ARG A 14 -6.32 16.15 2.56
C ARG A 14 -6.90 17.52 2.16
N GLU A 15 -8.21 17.66 2.23
CA GLU A 15 -8.92 18.84 1.72
C GLU A 15 -8.78 20.04 2.67
N PHE A 16 -7.83 20.93 2.34
CA PHE A 16 -7.62 22.19 3.05
C PHE A 16 -8.00 23.41 2.19
N SER A 17 -8.04 23.25 0.87
CA SER A 17 -8.34 24.31 -0.10
C SER A 17 -9.23 23.78 -1.22
N SER A 18 -9.85 24.70 -1.98
CA SER A 18 -10.62 24.38 -3.18
C SER A 18 -9.78 23.66 -4.25
N LEU A 19 -8.48 23.94 -4.31
CA LEU A 19 -7.55 23.25 -5.21
C LEU A 19 -7.41 21.77 -4.87
N HIS A 20 -7.34 21.40 -3.58
CA HIS A 20 -7.26 19.99 -3.18
C HIS A 20 -8.53 19.22 -3.57
N LYS A 21 -9.70 19.86 -3.43
CA LYS A 21 -10.98 19.30 -3.89
C LYS A 21 -10.97 19.07 -5.41
N ALA A 22 -10.50 20.05 -6.18
CA ALA A 22 -10.39 19.92 -7.63
C ALA A 22 -9.41 18.81 -8.05
N TRP A 23 -8.29 18.64 -7.34
CA TRP A 23 -7.35 17.55 -7.61
C TRP A 23 -7.91 16.18 -7.26
N ASN A 24 -8.61 16.05 -6.13
CA ASN A 24 -9.29 14.82 -5.72
C ASN A 24 -10.39 14.45 -6.74
N ALA A 25 -11.15 15.42 -7.24
CA ALA A 25 -12.20 15.20 -8.23
C ALA A 25 -11.67 14.69 -9.58
N ARG A 26 -10.41 14.97 -9.90
CA ARG A 26 -9.77 14.47 -11.13
C ARG A 26 -9.20 13.06 -10.98
N LEU A 27 -9.18 12.47 -9.79
CA LEU A 27 -8.65 11.11 -9.60
C LEU A 27 -9.60 10.10 -10.21
N ASP A 28 -9.04 9.11 -10.88
CA ASP A 28 -9.79 7.95 -11.35
C ASP A 28 -10.28 7.16 -10.12
N THR A 29 -11.60 7.13 -9.95
CA THR A 29 -12.25 6.47 -8.82
C THR A 29 -12.06 4.95 -8.85
N ASP A 30 -12.09 4.34 -10.03
CA ASP A 30 -12.00 2.88 -10.17
C ASP A 30 -10.59 2.40 -9.84
N LEU A 31 -9.57 3.12 -10.32
CA LEU A 31 -8.18 2.86 -9.95
C LEU A 31 -7.92 3.16 -8.47
N TYR A 32 -8.51 4.22 -7.92
CA TYR A 32 -8.36 4.55 -6.49
C TYR A 32 -9.00 3.49 -5.58
N HIS A 33 -10.13 2.88 -5.97
CA HIS A 33 -10.80 1.85 -5.18
C HIS A 33 -9.94 0.60 -4.94
N GLN A 34 -8.94 0.34 -5.79
CA GLN A 34 -7.99 -0.77 -5.61
C GLN A 34 -7.13 -0.63 -4.34
N ARG A 35 -6.98 0.59 -3.82
CA ARG A 35 -6.23 0.86 -2.59
C ARG A 35 -6.78 0.10 -1.39
N ASN A 36 -8.11 0.01 -1.28
CA ASN A 36 -8.75 -0.70 -0.18
C ASN A 36 -8.37 -2.19 -0.15
N MET A 37 -8.22 -2.82 -1.32
CA MET A 37 -7.78 -4.21 -1.41
C MET A 37 -6.36 -4.37 -0.88
N ASN A 38 -5.44 -3.46 -1.24
CA ASN A 38 -4.07 -3.47 -0.71
C ASN A 38 -4.04 -3.22 0.80
N GLU A 39 -4.85 -2.29 1.32
CA GLU A 39 -4.94 -2.04 2.77
C GLU A 39 -5.47 -3.27 3.53
N THR A 40 -6.46 -3.96 2.96
CA THR A 40 -7.01 -5.21 3.50
C THR A 40 -5.95 -6.32 3.56
N VAL A 41 -5.21 -6.55 2.47
CA VAL A 41 -4.13 -7.56 2.43
C VAL A 41 -3.04 -7.22 3.46
N ASN A 42 -2.64 -5.95 3.54
CA ASN A 42 -1.65 -5.51 4.53
C ASN A 42 -2.14 -5.70 5.98
N ALA A 43 -3.42 -5.45 6.24
CA ALA A 43 -4.02 -5.70 7.56
C ALA A 43 -4.00 -7.20 7.90
N ALA A 44 -4.38 -8.07 6.96
CA ALA A 44 -4.36 -9.52 7.14
C ALA A 44 -2.94 -10.06 7.42
N ILE A 45 -1.94 -9.59 6.66
CA ILE A 45 -0.53 -9.94 6.89
C ILE A 45 -0.08 -9.50 8.30
N LYS A 46 -0.43 -8.28 8.73
CA LYS A 46 -0.07 -7.77 10.07
C LYS A 46 -0.79 -8.52 11.18
N GLN A 47 -2.05 -8.91 10.98
CA GLN A 47 -2.82 -9.69 11.95
C GLN A 47 -2.18 -11.07 12.14
N LYS A 48 -1.69 -11.70 11.08
CA LYS A 48 -1.09 -13.04 11.12
C LYS A 48 0.36 -13.05 11.61
N PHE A 49 1.21 -12.17 11.09
CA PHE A 49 2.66 -12.19 11.33
C PHE A 49 3.15 -11.09 12.29
N GLY A 50 2.23 -10.29 12.82
CA GLY A 50 2.53 -9.14 13.66
C GLY A 50 2.86 -7.87 12.87
N ALA A 51 2.59 -6.72 13.49
CA ALA A 51 2.78 -5.40 12.87
C ALA A 51 4.25 -4.91 12.86
N PHE A 52 5.14 -5.57 13.59
CA PHE A 52 6.52 -5.15 13.78
C PHE A 52 7.51 -6.00 12.99
N VAL A 53 8.63 -5.39 12.63
CA VAL A 53 9.79 -6.06 12.02
C VAL A 53 10.86 -6.19 13.08
N ARG A 54 11.44 -7.38 13.26
CA ARG A 54 12.35 -7.67 14.38
C ARG A 54 13.78 -7.18 14.12
N SER A 55 14.20 -7.17 12.86
CA SER A 55 15.58 -6.82 12.53
C SER A 55 15.85 -5.31 12.67
N ARG A 56 17.06 -4.96 13.12
CA ARG A 56 17.59 -3.59 13.13
C ARG A 56 18.34 -3.23 11.85
N VAL A 57 18.62 -4.21 10.98
CA VAL A 57 19.35 -4.02 9.71
C VAL A 57 18.35 -3.87 8.58
N TRP A 58 18.43 -2.76 7.83
CA TRP A 58 17.49 -2.42 6.76
C TRP A 58 17.26 -3.56 5.75
N TRP A 59 18.32 -4.18 5.24
CA TRP A 59 18.18 -5.28 4.28
C TRP A 59 17.43 -6.50 4.85
N LYS A 60 17.63 -6.80 6.14
CA LYS A 60 16.91 -7.89 6.82
C LYS A 60 15.45 -7.51 7.07
N GLN A 61 15.15 -6.24 7.33
CA GLN A 61 13.78 -5.75 7.44
C GLN A 61 13.01 -5.91 6.12
N PHE A 62 13.65 -5.55 5.00
CA PHE A 62 13.08 -5.75 3.68
C PHE A 62 12.80 -7.23 3.40
N ARG A 63 13.79 -8.10 3.67
CA ARG A 63 13.61 -9.56 3.52
C ARG A 63 12.48 -10.11 4.41
N GLU A 64 12.37 -9.63 5.64
CA GLU A 64 11.29 -10.05 6.55
C GLU A 64 9.90 -9.71 5.98
N LEU A 65 9.73 -8.52 5.41
CA LEU A 65 8.48 -8.12 4.76
C LEU A 65 8.18 -8.97 3.51
N VAL A 66 9.18 -9.18 2.64
CA VAL A 66 9.01 -10.00 1.43
C VAL A 66 8.59 -11.43 1.79
N ILE A 67 9.24 -12.04 2.78
CA ILE A 67 8.90 -13.40 3.22
C ILE A 67 7.47 -13.47 3.77
N LYS A 68 7.03 -12.50 4.59
CA LYS A 68 5.64 -12.45 5.10
C LYS A 68 4.62 -12.38 3.95
N CYS A 69 4.88 -11.59 2.92
CA CYS A 69 4.01 -11.50 1.74
C CYS A 69 4.00 -12.81 0.94
N VAL A 70 5.17 -13.41 0.69
CA VAL A 70 5.28 -14.67 -0.07
C VAL A 70 4.56 -15.80 0.65
N VAL A 71 4.76 -15.95 1.96
CA VAL A 71 4.07 -16.97 2.76
C VAL A 71 2.57 -16.76 2.73
N HIS A 72 2.09 -15.51 2.92
CA HIS A 72 0.67 -15.19 2.84
C HIS A 72 0.04 -15.60 1.50
N ASN A 73 0.73 -15.33 0.39
CA ASN A 73 0.24 -15.69 -0.94
C ASN A 73 0.23 -17.22 -1.12
N ILE A 74 1.29 -17.93 -0.73
CA ILE A 74 1.34 -19.40 -0.83
C ILE A 74 0.21 -20.04 -0.04
N GLU A 75 -0.04 -19.58 1.18
CA GLU A 75 -1.13 -20.10 2.00
C GLU A 75 -2.50 -19.83 1.39
N ARG A 76 -2.70 -18.65 0.79
CA ARG A 76 -3.95 -18.29 0.11
C ARG A 76 -4.20 -19.10 -1.19
N GLU A 77 -3.15 -19.56 -1.86
CA GLU A 77 -3.29 -20.38 -3.08
C GLU A 77 -3.46 -21.87 -2.76
N ILE A 78 -2.98 -22.34 -1.60
CA ILE A 78 -3.08 -23.74 -1.17
C ILE A 78 -4.40 -24.03 -0.44
N PHE A 79 -4.93 -23.05 0.31
CA PHE A 79 -6.17 -23.17 1.10
C PHE A 79 -7.29 -22.31 0.52
#